data_AF-U4KHF0-F1
#
_entry.id   AF-U4KHF0-F1
#
_cell.length_a   1.000
_cell.length_b   1.000
_cell.length_c   1.000
_cell.angle_alpha   90.00
_cell.angle_beta   90.00
_cell.angle_gamma   90.00
#
_symmetry.space_group_name_H-M   'P 1'
#
loop_
_entity.id
_entity.type
_entity.pdbx_description
1 polymer ?
#
loop_
_entity_poly.entity_id
_entity_poly.type
_entity_poly.pdbx_seq_one_letter_code
_entity_poly.pdbx_strand_id
1 'polypeptide(L)'
;MSIKQTLHPRQRVQFQAVGEFLYVANCPSEILIETHRGNYRLSRGAQILDEKLGGLVTVENLGESGEVEIIVGMGRYVPPADGQEVIVGQMPPVALAPNQTVEVNKLPMIQLADGQQVVIASMPAVSFADGQQFNVATLPQVEFAPGQKVGMAGDVMVRTKQTFTVRQRTSSSYATGKHALPYTIPAKKRGRITVKAPKANTGAIYLGDFELDAGESIELFVEGAVAVTGAATDHVQFLEY
;
A
#
# COMPACT_ATOMS: atom_id res chain seq x y z
N MET A 1 13.62 53.48 -28.11
CA MET A 1 15.10 53.56 -28.14
C MET A 1 15.59 53.78 -26.72
N SER A 2 16.62 53.06 -26.26
CA SER A 2 17.25 53.32 -24.96
C SER A 2 18.75 53.49 -25.15
N ILE A 3 19.34 54.34 -24.32
CA ILE A 3 20.77 54.62 -24.30
C ILE A 3 21.23 54.43 -22.87
N LYS A 4 22.25 53.61 -22.68
CA LYS A 4 22.83 53.28 -21.38
C LYS A 4 24.33 53.49 -21.48
N GLN A 5 24.85 54.48 -20.76
CA GLN A 5 26.28 54.80 -20.77
C GLN A 5 26.74 55.32 -19.42
N THR A 6 27.95 54.95 -19.02
CA THR A 6 28.61 55.51 -17.84
C THR A 6 29.18 56.87 -18.19
N LEU A 7 28.75 57.92 -17.49
CA LEU A 7 29.22 59.29 -17.67
C LEU A 7 29.99 59.75 -16.43
N HIS A 8 31.19 60.27 -16.65
CA HIS A 8 31.98 60.97 -15.65
C HIS A 8 31.41 62.37 -15.36
N PRO A 9 31.77 63.02 -14.24
CA PRO A 9 31.32 64.37 -13.92
C PRO A 9 31.64 65.35 -15.07
N ARG A 10 30.65 66.16 -15.47
CA ARG A 10 30.73 67.12 -16.59
C ARG A 10 30.93 66.50 -17.97
N GLN A 11 30.92 65.16 -18.08
CA GLN A 11 30.99 64.50 -19.37
C GLN A 11 29.69 64.73 -20.14
N ARG A 12 29.83 65.01 -21.43
CA ARG A 12 28.71 65.18 -22.36
C ARG A 12 28.64 64.03 -23.34
N VAL A 13 27.44 63.54 -23.58
CA VAL A 13 27.12 62.59 -24.64
C VAL A 13 26.05 63.19 -25.54
N GLN A 14 26.15 62.94 -26.84
CA GLN A 14 25.16 63.34 -27.82
C GLN A 14 24.58 62.14 -28.53
N PHE A 15 23.28 62.16 -28.77
CA PHE A 15 22.61 61.15 -29.56
C PHE A 15 21.45 61.74 -30.35
N GLN A 16 21.08 61.05 -31.43
CA GLN A 16 19.89 61.41 -32.20
C GLN A 16 18.65 60.77 -31.56
N ALA A 17 17.67 61.59 -31.22
CA ALA A 17 16.41 61.17 -30.63
C ALA A 17 15.25 61.50 -31.57
N VAL A 18 14.31 60.58 -31.70
CA VAL A 18 13.03 60.80 -32.40
C VAL A 18 11.94 60.16 -31.56
N GLY A 19 10.96 60.95 -31.11
CA GLY A 19 9.87 60.48 -30.25
C GLY A 19 8.92 61.59 -29.80
N GLU A 20 8.09 61.25 -28.83
CA GLU A 20 7.18 62.16 -28.12
C GLU A 20 7.54 62.32 -26.63
N PHE A 21 8.47 61.49 -26.13
CA PHE A 21 8.96 61.58 -24.76
C PHE A 21 10.44 61.23 -24.63
N LEU A 22 11.05 61.75 -23.55
CA LEU A 22 12.34 61.31 -23.03
C LEU A 22 12.20 61.05 -21.54
N TYR A 23 12.58 59.85 -21.09
CA TYR A 23 12.51 59.42 -19.71
C TYR A 23 13.90 59.06 -19.17
N VAL A 24 14.24 59.54 -17.98
CA VAL A 24 15.50 59.21 -17.30
C VAL A 24 15.28 58.00 -16.42
N ALA A 25 15.63 56.82 -16.92
CA ALA A 25 15.45 55.56 -16.20
C ALA A 25 16.43 55.41 -15.04
N ASN A 26 17.67 55.84 -15.26
CA ASN A 26 18.71 55.80 -14.27
C ASN A 26 19.66 56.98 -14.45
N CYS A 27 20.09 57.58 -13.34
CA CYS A 27 21.19 58.53 -13.32
C CYS A 27 21.74 58.63 -11.88
N PRO A 28 23.06 58.80 -11.70
CA PRO A 28 23.66 58.87 -10.37
C PRO A 28 23.24 60.15 -9.63
N SER A 29 22.95 61.22 -10.37
CA SER A 29 22.60 62.54 -9.86
C SER A 29 21.79 63.32 -10.92
N GLU A 30 21.65 64.63 -10.75
CA GLU A 30 20.99 65.48 -11.74
C GLU A 30 21.77 65.51 -13.07
N ILE A 31 21.07 65.41 -14.18
CA ILE A 31 21.63 65.53 -15.53
C ILE A 31 21.01 66.74 -16.24
N LEU A 32 21.81 67.44 -17.04
CA LEU A 32 21.33 68.49 -17.93
C LEU A 32 21.08 67.88 -19.30
N ILE A 33 19.85 68.00 -19.79
CA ILE A 33 19.45 67.58 -21.13
C ILE A 33 19.18 68.82 -21.96
N GLU A 34 19.97 69.00 -23.01
CA GLU A 34 19.79 70.05 -24.00
C GLU A 34 19.13 69.45 -25.24
N THR A 35 17.97 69.97 -25.57
CA THR A 35 17.20 69.62 -26.77
C THR A 35 17.08 70.86 -27.66
N HIS A 36 16.60 70.69 -28.90
CA HIS A 36 16.31 71.82 -29.78
C HIS A 36 15.28 72.82 -29.21
N ARG A 37 14.50 72.43 -28.19
CA ARG A 37 13.45 73.27 -27.58
C ARG A 37 13.86 73.95 -26.29
N GLY A 38 14.92 73.49 -25.65
CA GLY A 38 15.35 74.02 -24.37
C GLY A 38 16.21 73.05 -23.60
N ASN A 39 16.65 73.54 -22.44
CA ASN A 39 17.54 72.88 -21.51
C ASN A 39 16.76 72.49 -20.26
N TYR A 40 16.83 71.21 -19.90
CA TYR A 40 16.08 70.63 -18.79
C TYR A 40 17.06 70.01 -17.80
N ARG A 41 16.88 70.28 -16.52
CA ARG A 41 17.60 69.54 -15.47
C ARG A 41 16.69 68.45 -14.93
N LEU A 42 17.12 67.21 -15.07
CA LEU A 42 16.31 66.04 -14.76
C LEU A 42 17.04 65.14 -13.77
N SER A 43 16.28 64.55 -12.86
CA SER A 43 16.72 63.48 -11.96
C SER A 43 16.09 62.14 -12.37
N ARG A 44 16.50 61.06 -11.70
CA ARG A 44 15.97 59.71 -11.96
C ARG A 44 14.45 59.70 -11.85
N GLY A 45 13.78 59.12 -12.84
CA GLY A 45 12.33 59.03 -12.92
C GLY A 45 11.65 60.26 -13.55
N ALA A 46 12.39 61.30 -13.91
CA ALA A 46 11.82 62.46 -14.59
C ALA A 46 11.59 62.19 -16.08
N GLN A 47 10.57 62.85 -16.63
CA GLN A 47 10.16 62.71 -18.02
C GLN A 47 9.95 64.07 -18.67
N ILE A 48 10.47 64.24 -19.89
CA ILE A 48 10.08 65.30 -20.81
C ILE A 48 9.02 64.73 -21.74
N LEU A 49 7.90 65.45 -21.86
CA LEU A 49 6.87 65.21 -22.87
C LEU A 49 6.98 66.31 -23.91
N ASP A 50 7.29 65.93 -25.14
CA ASP A 50 7.37 66.86 -26.27
C ASP A 50 6.89 66.14 -27.54
N GLU A 51 5.71 66.53 -28.03
CA GLU A 51 5.03 65.95 -29.20
C GLU A 51 5.88 65.94 -30.48
N LYS A 52 6.99 66.70 -30.54
CA LYS A 52 7.95 66.62 -31.65
C LYS A 52 9.39 66.58 -31.14
N LEU A 53 9.68 65.72 -30.16
CA LEU A 53 11.05 65.45 -29.74
C LEU A 53 11.84 64.86 -30.91
N GLY A 54 12.67 65.69 -31.54
CA GLY A 54 13.43 65.33 -32.72
C GLY A 54 14.80 65.99 -32.73
N GLY A 55 15.79 65.30 -33.27
CA GLY A 55 17.12 65.83 -33.52
C GLY A 55 18.16 65.46 -32.45
N LEU A 56 19.23 66.25 -32.40
CA LEU A 56 20.37 65.99 -31.52
C LEU A 56 20.02 66.38 -30.08
N VAL A 57 20.13 65.41 -29.18
CA VAL A 57 19.98 65.60 -27.74
C VAL A 57 21.37 65.49 -27.10
N THR A 58 21.74 66.51 -26.32
CA THR A 58 22.98 66.50 -25.53
C THR A 58 22.65 66.24 -24.08
N VAL A 59 23.38 65.35 -23.43
CA VAL A 59 23.22 65.02 -22.01
C VAL A 59 24.55 65.26 -21.30
N GLU A 60 24.53 66.10 -20.28
CA GLU A 60 25.66 66.37 -19.38
C GLU A 60 25.35 65.81 -17.98
N ASN A 61 26.29 65.04 -17.42
CA ASN A 61 26.21 64.64 -16.02
C ASN A 61 26.68 65.78 -15.10
N LEU A 62 25.80 66.28 -14.22
CA LEU A 62 26.12 67.41 -13.32
C LEU A 62 26.69 66.98 -11.96
N GLY A 63 26.69 65.69 -11.63
CA GLY A 63 27.22 65.19 -10.36
C GLY A 63 28.24 64.07 -10.54
N GLU A 64 28.17 63.05 -9.69
CA GLU A 64 29.19 62.00 -9.59
C GLU A 64 29.20 61.03 -10.78
N SER A 65 30.32 60.35 -10.98
CA SER A 65 30.47 59.35 -12.03
C SER A 65 29.46 58.22 -11.84
N GLY A 66 28.70 57.88 -12.88
CA GLY A 66 27.75 56.79 -12.79
C GLY A 66 27.03 56.49 -14.09
N GLU A 67 26.16 55.48 -14.04
CA GLU A 67 25.40 55.03 -15.19
C GLU A 67 24.20 55.95 -15.45
N VAL A 68 24.11 56.46 -16.68
CA VAL A 68 22.97 57.23 -17.15
C VAL A 68 22.23 56.39 -18.19
N GLU A 69 20.95 56.14 -17.92
CA GLU A 69 20.04 55.43 -18.81
C GLU A 69 18.87 56.33 -19.19
N ILE A 70 18.69 56.53 -20.49
CA ILE A 70 17.65 57.37 -21.06
C ILE A 70 16.84 56.55 -22.07
N ILE A 71 15.52 56.67 -21.97
CA ILE A 71 14.55 56.00 -22.84
C ILE A 71 13.79 57.05 -23.64
N VAL A 72 13.74 56.87 -24.95
CA VAL A 72 13.01 57.71 -25.91
C VAL A 72 12.04 56.87 -26.71
N GLY A 73 10.84 57.36 -26.95
CA GLY A 73 9.84 56.66 -27.77
C GLY A 73 8.63 57.54 -28.11
N MET A 74 7.64 56.94 -28.76
CA MET A 74 6.35 57.56 -29.10
C MET A 74 5.34 57.35 -27.97
N GLY A 75 4.44 58.29 -27.74
CA GLY A 75 3.40 58.26 -26.70
C GLY A 75 3.87 58.75 -25.33
N ARG A 76 3.28 58.19 -24.27
CA ARG A 76 3.65 58.47 -22.88
C ARG A 76 4.27 57.22 -22.27
N TYR A 77 5.53 57.32 -21.83
CA TYR A 77 6.13 56.27 -21.02
C TYR A 77 5.55 56.29 -19.61
N VAL A 78 4.98 55.17 -19.20
CA VAL A 78 4.63 54.89 -17.81
C VAL A 78 5.62 53.81 -17.38
N PRO A 79 6.64 54.13 -16.56
CA PRO A 79 7.54 53.10 -16.08
C PRO A 79 6.72 52.00 -15.39
N PRO A 80 7.08 50.71 -15.54
CA PRO A 80 6.58 49.69 -14.64
C PRO A 80 6.84 50.21 -13.23
N ALA A 81 5.80 50.37 -12.42
CA ALA A 81 5.99 50.75 -11.03
C ALA A 81 6.80 49.63 -10.39
N ASP A 82 8.09 49.87 -10.14
CA ASP A 82 8.94 49.01 -9.33
C ASP A 82 8.16 48.72 -8.04
N GLY A 83 7.72 47.47 -7.87
CA GLY A 83 6.98 47.06 -6.69
C GLY A 83 5.49 47.41 -6.65
N GLN A 84 4.74 47.25 -7.75
CA GLN A 84 3.33 46.88 -7.61
C GLN A 84 3.22 45.49 -6.95
N GLU A 85 3.40 45.47 -5.64
CA GLU A 85 2.85 44.41 -4.80
C GLU A 85 1.35 44.67 -4.73
N VAL A 86 0.57 43.84 -5.42
CA VAL A 86 -0.87 43.79 -5.20
C VAL A 86 -1.06 43.17 -3.81
N ILE A 87 -1.16 44.01 -2.77
CA ILE A 87 -1.62 43.56 -1.45
C ILE A 87 -3.10 43.23 -1.60
N VAL A 88 -3.39 41.97 -1.90
CA VAL A 88 -4.75 41.43 -1.90
C VAL A 88 -5.17 41.22 -0.44
N GLY A 89 -5.59 42.28 0.25
CA GLY A 89 -5.98 42.22 1.67
C GLY A 89 -7.14 41.24 1.94
N GLN A 90 -8.05 41.10 0.98
CA GLN A 90 -8.96 39.97 0.82
C GLN A 90 -9.21 39.79 -0.68
N MET A 91 -9.05 38.57 -1.20
CA MET A 91 -9.53 38.28 -2.56
C MET A 91 -11.04 38.53 -2.58
N PRO A 92 -11.57 39.39 -3.45
CA PRO A 92 -12.99 39.37 -3.75
C PRO A 92 -13.37 37.94 -4.13
N PRO A 93 -14.53 37.41 -3.70
CA PRO A 93 -14.95 36.07 -4.08
C PRO A 93 -14.92 35.98 -5.61
N VAL A 94 -14.11 35.07 -6.12
CA VAL A 94 -14.08 34.75 -7.55
C VAL A 94 -15.41 34.09 -7.88
N ALA A 95 -16.38 34.90 -8.30
CA ALA A 95 -17.66 34.43 -8.80
C ALA A 95 -17.49 34.11 -10.28
N LEU A 96 -17.47 32.82 -10.62
CA LEU A 96 -17.58 32.38 -12.00
C LEU A 96 -18.99 32.72 -12.47
N ALA A 97 -19.10 33.53 -13.53
CA ALA A 97 -20.38 33.75 -14.18
C ALA A 97 -20.95 32.42 -14.70
N PRO A 98 -22.28 32.27 -14.85
CA PRO A 98 -22.84 31.11 -15.53
C PRO A 98 -22.14 30.92 -16.89
N ASN A 99 -21.57 29.73 -17.12
CA ASN A 99 -20.76 29.34 -18.29
C ASN A 99 -19.28 29.77 -18.31
N GLN A 100 -18.68 30.20 -17.19
CA GLN A 100 -17.21 30.29 -17.11
C GLN A 100 -16.58 28.96 -16.67
N THR A 101 -15.61 28.48 -17.45
CA THR A 101 -14.83 27.27 -17.17
C THR A 101 -13.40 27.66 -16.79
N VAL A 102 -12.90 27.16 -15.66
CA VAL A 102 -11.48 27.26 -15.28
C VAL A 102 -10.82 25.94 -15.64
N GLU A 103 -10.00 25.95 -16.68
CA GLU A 103 -9.20 24.80 -17.10
C GLU A 103 -7.89 24.73 -16.31
N VAL A 104 -7.79 23.81 -15.35
CA VAL A 104 -6.54 23.51 -14.63
C VAL A 104 -5.81 22.40 -15.38
N ASN A 105 -5.21 22.74 -16.52
CA ASN A 105 -4.65 21.74 -17.44
C ASN A 105 -3.26 21.21 -17.04
N LYS A 106 -2.64 21.77 -16.00
CA LYS A 106 -1.32 21.34 -15.49
C LYS A 106 -1.20 21.58 -13.99
N LEU A 107 -1.39 20.53 -13.19
CA LEU A 107 -0.91 20.56 -11.82
C LEU A 107 0.63 20.61 -11.84
N PRO A 108 1.28 21.48 -11.04
CA PRO A 108 2.73 21.48 -10.92
C PRO A 108 3.22 20.09 -10.49
N MET A 109 4.35 19.67 -11.04
CA MET A 109 4.99 18.41 -10.65
C MET A 109 5.43 18.51 -9.18
N ILE A 110 4.97 17.58 -8.34
CA ILE A 110 5.40 17.52 -6.93
C ILE A 110 6.77 16.81 -6.89
N GLN A 111 7.84 17.58 -6.70
CA GLN A 111 9.18 17.06 -6.38
C GLN A 111 9.37 17.04 -4.86
N LEU A 112 9.65 15.86 -4.31
CA LEU A 112 9.97 15.70 -2.89
C LEU A 112 11.49 15.77 -2.73
N ALA A 113 11.97 16.62 -1.82
CA ALA A 113 13.38 16.65 -1.42
C ALA A 113 13.73 15.46 -0.51
N ASP A 114 15.03 15.16 -0.35
CA ASP A 114 15.49 14.12 0.59
C ASP A 114 14.93 14.35 2.00
N GLY A 115 14.23 13.35 2.53
CA GLY A 115 13.58 13.39 3.84
C GLY A 115 12.10 13.81 3.83
N GLN A 116 11.52 14.23 2.70
CA GLN A 116 10.07 14.46 2.61
C GLN A 116 9.30 13.16 2.39
N GLN A 117 8.21 12.98 3.12
CA GLN A 117 7.29 11.86 2.97
C GLN A 117 5.90 12.35 2.58
N VAL A 118 5.25 11.64 1.66
CA VAL A 118 3.81 11.78 1.41
C VAL A 118 3.10 10.73 2.25
N VAL A 119 2.34 11.19 3.24
CA VAL A 119 1.55 10.32 4.11
C VAL A 119 0.11 10.32 3.60
N ILE A 120 -0.34 9.16 3.08
CA ILE A 120 -1.75 8.93 2.75
C ILE A 120 -2.42 8.42 4.02
N ALA A 121 -3.11 9.30 4.76
CA ALA A 121 -3.72 8.96 6.05
C ALA A 121 -4.85 7.92 5.94
N SER A 122 -5.53 7.86 4.80
CA SER A 122 -6.48 6.79 4.48
C SER A 122 -6.70 6.71 2.97
N MET A 123 -6.84 5.49 2.45
CA MET A 123 -7.32 5.31 1.08
C MET A 123 -8.85 5.42 1.06
N PRO A 124 -9.44 6.06 0.03
CA PRO A 124 -10.88 5.99 -0.20
C PRO A 124 -11.34 4.54 -0.31
N ALA A 125 -12.53 4.23 0.21
CA ALA A 125 -13.12 2.93 0.05
C ALA A 125 -13.30 2.59 -1.44
N VAL A 126 -12.78 1.44 -1.86
CA VAL A 126 -13.02 0.92 -3.21
C VAL A 126 -14.40 0.29 -3.21
N SER A 127 -15.34 0.88 -3.95
CA SER A 127 -16.67 0.32 -4.20
C SER A 127 -16.80 -0.07 -5.67
N PHE A 128 -17.47 -1.18 -5.92
CA PHE A 128 -17.72 -1.68 -7.27
C PHE A 128 -19.20 -1.48 -7.60
N ALA A 129 -19.48 -0.84 -8.73
CA ALA A 129 -20.83 -0.72 -9.27
C ALA A 129 -21.31 -2.06 -9.87
N ASP A 130 -22.62 -2.22 -10.05
CA ASP A 130 -23.21 -3.40 -10.68
C ASP A 130 -22.55 -3.67 -12.05
N GLY A 131 -22.04 -4.89 -12.23
CA GLY A 131 -21.34 -5.31 -13.45
C GLY A 131 -19.81 -5.13 -13.44
N GLN A 132 -19.22 -4.49 -12.42
CA GLN A 132 -17.76 -4.43 -12.25
C GLN A 132 -17.23 -5.73 -11.64
N GLN A 133 -16.15 -6.28 -12.20
CA GLN A 133 -15.53 -7.51 -11.73
C GLN A 133 -14.14 -7.21 -11.14
N PHE A 134 -13.89 -7.74 -9.94
CA PHE A 134 -12.56 -7.80 -9.35
C PHE A 134 -11.99 -9.20 -9.58
N ASN A 135 -10.93 -9.29 -10.39
CA ASN A 135 -10.31 -10.56 -10.74
C ASN A 135 -9.03 -10.79 -9.93
N VAL A 136 -9.01 -11.86 -9.13
CA VAL A 136 -7.80 -12.31 -8.44
C VAL A 136 -7.12 -13.36 -9.30
N ALA A 137 -6.04 -12.98 -9.97
CA ALA A 137 -5.33 -13.86 -10.91
C ALA A 137 -4.69 -15.07 -10.24
N THR A 138 -4.24 -14.94 -8.98
CA THR A 138 -3.61 -16.01 -8.22
C THR A 138 -3.98 -15.91 -6.74
N LEU A 139 -4.50 -17.00 -6.18
CA LEU A 139 -4.65 -17.15 -4.75
C LEU A 139 -3.34 -17.71 -4.15
N PRO A 140 -2.97 -17.31 -2.92
CA PRO A 140 -1.86 -17.94 -2.19
C PRO A 140 -2.08 -19.45 -2.07
N GLN A 141 -0.99 -20.23 -2.10
CA GLN A 141 -1.08 -21.65 -1.79
C GLN A 141 -1.46 -21.84 -0.31
N VAL A 142 -2.41 -22.73 -0.07
CA VAL A 142 -2.77 -23.20 1.27
C VAL A 142 -1.95 -24.45 1.56
N GLU A 143 -1.00 -24.36 2.49
CA GLU A 143 -0.20 -25.47 2.98
C GLU A 143 -0.73 -25.93 4.34
N PHE A 144 -0.93 -27.24 4.50
CA PHE A 144 -1.39 -27.81 5.77
C PHE A 144 -0.22 -28.44 6.51
N ALA A 145 -0.01 -28.03 7.76
CA ALA A 145 0.97 -28.66 8.64
C ALA A 145 0.52 -30.10 9.00
N PRO A 146 1.47 -31.02 9.27
CA PRO A 146 1.15 -32.37 9.73
C PRO A 146 0.18 -32.35 10.92
N GLY A 147 -0.95 -33.05 10.78
CA GLY A 147 -1.97 -33.15 11.84
C GLY A 147 -3.09 -32.12 11.79
N GLN A 148 -3.05 -31.13 10.88
CA GLN A 148 -4.21 -30.26 10.65
C GLN A 148 -5.38 -31.04 10.06
N LYS A 149 -6.58 -30.75 10.55
CA LYS A 149 -7.84 -31.39 10.14
C LYS A 149 -8.71 -30.39 9.41
N VAL A 150 -9.27 -30.80 8.27
CA VAL A 150 -10.30 -30.05 7.54
C VAL A 150 -11.65 -30.65 7.87
N GLY A 151 -12.55 -29.86 8.45
CA GLY A 151 -13.94 -30.24 8.66
C GLY A 151 -14.75 -29.97 7.40
N MET A 152 -15.58 -30.94 6.99
CA MET A 152 -16.50 -30.80 5.86
C MET A 152 -17.93 -31.05 6.36
N ALA A 153 -18.86 -30.15 6.03
CA ALA A 153 -20.25 -30.21 6.49
C ALA A 153 -21.20 -30.91 5.50
N GLY A 154 -20.68 -31.49 4.40
CA GLY A 154 -21.47 -32.15 3.37
C GLY A 154 -20.69 -33.23 2.63
N ASP A 155 -21.32 -33.80 1.60
CA ASP A 155 -20.76 -34.89 0.81
C ASP A 155 -19.48 -34.48 0.07
N VAL A 156 -18.49 -35.37 0.08
CA VAL A 156 -17.20 -35.16 -0.59
C VAL A 156 -17.25 -35.81 -1.97
N MET A 157 -17.25 -34.99 -3.01
CA MET A 157 -17.13 -35.48 -4.39
C MET A 157 -15.66 -35.80 -4.71
N VAL A 158 -15.36 -37.09 -4.95
CA VAL A 158 -14.03 -37.53 -5.38
C VAL A 158 -14.00 -37.67 -6.90
N ARG A 159 -13.12 -36.91 -7.57
CA ARG A 159 -12.97 -36.92 -9.04
C ARG A 159 -11.87 -37.89 -9.50
N THR A 160 -11.84 -38.19 -10.80
CA THR A 160 -10.76 -38.96 -11.44
C THR A 160 -9.39 -38.33 -11.13
N LYS A 161 -8.40 -39.18 -10.80
CA LYS A 161 -7.03 -38.83 -10.32
C LYS A 161 -6.91 -38.37 -8.86
N GLN A 162 -7.98 -38.38 -8.06
CA GLN A 162 -7.87 -38.20 -6.60
C GLN A 162 -7.77 -39.56 -5.90
N THR A 163 -6.82 -39.70 -4.97
CA THR A 163 -6.65 -40.92 -4.18
C THR A 163 -7.19 -40.69 -2.77
N PHE A 164 -8.21 -41.46 -2.38
CA PHE A 164 -8.77 -41.45 -1.03
C PHE A 164 -8.40 -42.74 -0.30
N THR A 165 -7.64 -42.63 0.80
CA THR A 165 -7.20 -43.78 1.59
C THR A 165 -8.03 -43.88 2.86
N VAL A 166 -9.00 -44.79 2.88
CA VAL A 166 -9.73 -45.16 4.10
C VAL A 166 -8.91 -46.21 4.84
N ARG A 167 -8.40 -45.87 6.04
CA ARG A 167 -7.84 -46.86 6.96
C ARG A 167 -8.94 -47.40 7.85
N GLN A 168 -9.67 -48.40 7.36
CA GLN A 168 -10.58 -49.18 8.19
C GLN A 168 -9.75 -50.16 9.02
N ARG A 169 -9.77 -50.02 10.35
CA ARG A 169 -9.30 -51.08 11.26
C ARG A 169 -10.37 -52.17 11.30
N THR A 170 -10.38 -53.04 10.30
CA THR A 170 -11.12 -54.30 10.35
C THR A 170 -10.23 -55.37 10.95
N SER A 171 -10.55 -55.80 12.19
CA SER A 171 -10.03 -57.03 12.78
C SER A 171 -10.53 -58.20 11.93
N SER A 172 -9.73 -58.60 10.95
CA SER A 172 -10.08 -59.64 9.98
C SER A 172 -9.44 -60.96 10.39
N SER A 173 -9.99 -61.57 11.45
CA SER A 173 -10.07 -63.02 11.69
C SER A 173 -10.41 -63.26 13.16
N TYR A 174 -11.55 -63.92 13.40
CA TYR A 174 -11.81 -64.50 14.72
C TYR A 174 -11.01 -65.78 14.86
N ALA A 175 -10.30 -65.95 15.98
CA ALA A 175 -9.76 -67.27 16.33
C ALA A 175 -10.61 -67.86 17.47
N THR A 176 -11.05 -69.10 17.27
CA THR A 176 -11.83 -69.85 18.25
C THR A 176 -11.12 -71.15 18.59
N GLY A 177 -11.22 -71.59 19.85
CA GLY A 177 -10.70 -72.89 20.29
C GLY A 177 -11.61 -73.56 21.31
N LYS A 178 -11.60 -74.90 21.33
CA LYS A 178 -12.18 -75.72 22.39
C LYS A 178 -11.12 -76.71 22.86
N HIS A 179 -10.77 -76.67 24.15
CA HIS A 179 -9.71 -77.51 24.71
C HIS A 179 -10.15 -78.14 26.03
N ALA A 180 -9.71 -79.35 26.30
CA ALA A 180 -9.85 -80.00 27.61
C ALA A 180 -8.93 -79.32 28.63
N LEU A 181 -9.29 -79.37 29.91
CA LEU A 181 -8.53 -78.74 30.98
C LEU A 181 -7.45 -79.66 31.56
N PRO A 182 -6.36 -79.12 32.13
CA PRO A 182 -5.99 -77.70 32.13
C PRO A 182 -5.47 -77.24 30.76
N TYR A 183 -5.72 -75.97 30.41
CA TYR A 183 -5.26 -75.41 29.14
C TYR A 183 -4.78 -73.97 29.33
N THR A 184 -3.66 -73.63 28.67
CA THR A 184 -3.14 -72.27 28.62
C THR A 184 -3.42 -71.68 27.25
N ILE A 185 -4.29 -70.68 27.19
CA ILE A 185 -4.48 -69.87 26.00
C ILE A 185 -3.21 -69.03 25.80
N PRO A 186 -2.50 -69.16 24.67
CA PRO A 186 -1.20 -68.53 24.48
C PRO A 186 -1.29 -66.99 24.49
N ALA A 187 -0.17 -66.34 24.82
CA ALA A 187 -0.05 -64.88 24.71
C ALA A 187 -0.15 -64.45 23.24
N LYS A 188 -0.94 -63.42 22.96
CA LYS A 188 -1.14 -62.88 21.62
C LYS A 188 -1.48 -61.40 21.71
N LYS A 189 -1.07 -60.64 20.70
CA LYS A 189 -1.61 -59.28 20.47
C LYS A 189 -3.07 -59.42 20.04
N ARG A 190 -3.97 -59.37 21.02
CA ARG A 190 -5.43 -59.42 20.88
C ARG A 190 -6.04 -58.24 21.61
N GLY A 191 -7.10 -57.67 21.06
CA GLY A 191 -7.86 -56.60 21.71
C GLY A 191 -8.77 -57.12 22.82
N ARG A 192 -9.42 -58.26 22.58
CA ARG A 192 -10.37 -58.87 23.54
C ARG A 192 -10.39 -60.39 23.39
N ILE A 193 -10.61 -61.09 24.49
CA ILE A 193 -10.90 -62.53 24.50
C ILE A 193 -12.16 -62.81 25.31
N THR A 194 -13.09 -63.56 24.72
CA THR A 194 -14.22 -64.14 25.44
C THR A 194 -13.86 -65.56 25.81
N VAL A 195 -13.89 -65.90 27.10
CA VAL A 195 -13.70 -67.27 27.61
C VAL A 195 -15.04 -67.77 28.12
N LYS A 196 -15.40 -69.01 27.77
CA LYS A 196 -16.69 -69.62 28.09
C LYS A 196 -16.51 -71.03 28.66
N ALA A 197 -17.24 -71.31 29.72
CA ALA A 197 -17.48 -72.66 30.23
C ALA A 197 -18.64 -73.30 29.44
N PRO A 198 -18.43 -74.40 28.70
CA PRO A 198 -19.52 -75.12 28.05
C PRO A 198 -20.56 -75.61 29.07
N LYS A 199 -21.84 -75.59 28.68
CA LYS A 199 -22.95 -76.14 29.50
C LYS A 199 -22.82 -77.63 29.82
N ALA A 200 -21.95 -78.34 29.09
CA ALA A 200 -21.68 -79.76 29.28
C ALA A 200 -20.63 -80.03 30.37
N ASN A 201 -19.96 -79.00 30.90
CA ASN A 201 -19.04 -79.16 32.01
C ASN A 201 -19.80 -79.57 33.26
N THR A 202 -19.15 -80.39 34.08
CA THR A 202 -19.71 -80.92 35.33
C THR A 202 -19.14 -80.22 36.57
N GLY A 203 -17.95 -79.61 36.46
CA GLY A 203 -17.37 -78.71 37.44
C GLY A 203 -17.14 -77.31 36.90
N ALA A 204 -16.81 -76.40 37.82
CA ALA A 204 -16.42 -75.04 37.49
C ALA A 204 -15.06 -74.99 36.80
N ILE A 205 -14.84 -73.93 36.01
CA ILE A 205 -13.53 -73.62 35.42
C ILE A 205 -12.95 -72.38 36.09
N TYR A 206 -11.64 -72.37 36.30
CA TYR A 206 -10.95 -71.30 37.02
C TYR A 206 -9.99 -70.55 36.10
N LEU A 207 -10.05 -69.22 36.17
CA LEU A 207 -9.13 -68.28 35.54
C LEU A 207 -8.43 -67.47 36.64
N GLY A 208 -7.39 -68.05 37.23
CA GLY A 208 -6.84 -67.53 38.49
C GLY A 208 -7.87 -67.69 39.61
N ASP A 209 -8.18 -66.60 40.31
CA ASP A 209 -9.16 -66.59 41.40
C ASP A 209 -10.63 -66.44 40.91
N PHE A 210 -10.84 -66.23 39.60
CA PHE A 210 -12.17 -66.13 39.03
C PHE A 210 -12.72 -67.51 38.66
N GLU A 211 -13.94 -67.80 39.10
CA GLU A 211 -14.68 -69.03 38.82
C GLU A 211 -15.76 -68.77 37.76
N LEU A 212 -15.94 -69.72 36.84
CA LEU A 212 -17.05 -69.73 35.88
C LEU A 212 -17.81 -71.06 35.98
N ASP A 213 -19.10 -70.97 36.25
CA ASP A 213 -20.02 -72.10 36.26
C ASP A 213 -20.36 -72.57 34.84
N ALA A 214 -20.88 -73.79 34.71
CA ALA A 214 -21.25 -74.37 33.43
C ALA A 214 -22.26 -73.48 32.67
N GLY A 215 -21.84 -73.01 31.49
CA GLY A 215 -22.64 -72.12 30.64
C GLY A 215 -22.28 -70.64 30.74
N GLU A 216 -21.48 -70.24 31.73
CA GLU A 216 -21.04 -68.86 31.92
C GLU A 216 -19.89 -68.47 31.00
N SER A 217 -19.72 -67.17 30.83
CA SER A 217 -18.64 -66.59 30.04
C SER A 217 -18.17 -65.26 30.61
N ILE A 218 -16.89 -64.98 30.41
CA ILE A 218 -16.25 -63.72 30.79
C ILE A 218 -15.52 -63.11 29.59
N GLU A 219 -15.50 -61.79 29.51
CA GLU A 219 -14.68 -61.05 28.56
C GLU A 219 -13.47 -60.45 29.28
N LEU A 220 -12.29 -60.64 28.69
CA LEU A 220 -11.03 -60.15 29.24
C LEU A 220 -10.30 -59.28 28.21
N PHE A 221 -9.65 -58.22 28.71
CA PHE A 221 -8.75 -57.34 27.96
C PHE A 221 -7.32 -57.60 28.39
N VAL A 222 -6.76 -58.71 27.91
CA VAL A 222 -5.43 -59.19 28.31
C VAL A 222 -4.60 -59.63 27.10
N GLU A 223 -3.31 -59.28 27.08
CA GLU A 223 -2.36 -59.69 26.03
C GLU A 223 -1.48 -60.89 26.45
N GLY A 224 -1.35 -61.14 27.76
CA GLY A 224 -0.57 -62.25 28.33
C GLY A 224 -1.23 -63.63 28.16
N ALA A 225 -0.53 -64.71 28.48
CA ALA A 225 -1.13 -66.05 28.45
C ALA A 225 -2.22 -66.18 29.53
N VAL A 226 -3.31 -66.88 29.25
CA VAL A 226 -4.41 -67.14 30.21
C VAL A 226 -4.40 -68.61 30.57
N ALA A 227 -4.04 -68.91 31.81
CA ALA A 227 -4.13 -70.27 32.34
C ALA A 227 -5.56 -70.55 32.79
N VAL A 228 -6.12 -71.66 32.32
CA VAL A 228 -7.46 -72.13 32.69
C VAL A 228 -7.34 -73.52 33.29
N THR A 229 -7.88 -73.70 34.49
CA THR A 229 -7.86 -74.96 35.24
C THR A 229 -9.27 -75.43 35.57
N GLY A 230 -9.41 -76.71 35.92
CA GLY A 230 -10.67 -77.38 36.22
C GLY A 230 -10.53 -78.89 36.11
N ALA A 231 -11.64 -79.63 36.16
CA ALA A 231 -11.61 -81.09 36.00
C ALA A 231 -11.15 -81.48 34.59
N ALA A 232 -10.35 -82.54 34.47
CA ALA A 232 -9.80 -82.97 33.17
C ALA A 232 -10.85 -83.43 32.14
N THR A 233 -12.05 -83.74 32.61
CA THR A 233 -13.22 -84.08 31.77
C THR A 233 -13.92 -82.83 31.20
N ASP A 234 -13.69 -81.67 31.81
CA ASP A 234 -14.30 -80.41 31.42
C ASP A 234 -13.46 -79.67 30.37
N HIS A 235 -14.09 -78.72 29.68
CA HIS A 235 -13.49 -78.00 28.57
C HIS A 235 -13.62 -76.49 28.75
N VAL A 236 -12.76 -75.75 28.05
CA VAL A 236 -12.87 -74.30 27.87
C VAL A 236 -13.08 -73.98 26.39
N GLN A 237 -13.93 -72.99 26.11
CA GLN A 237 -14.07 -72.39 24.80
C GLN A 237 -13.58 -70.95 24.84
N PHE A 238 -12.93 -70.50 23.78
CA PHE A 238 -12.56 -69.09 23.65
C PHE A 238 -12.76 -68.54 22.25
N LEU A 239 -12.89 -67.22 22.17
CA LEU A 239 -13.03 -66.41 20.96
C LEU A 239 -12.18 -65.13 21.15
N GLU A 240 -11.21 -64.90 20.26
CA GLU A 240 -10.31 -63.72 20.33
C GLU A 240 -10.37 -62.84 19.07
N TYR A 241 -10.11 -61.53 19.29
CA TYR A 241 -10.25 -60.41 18.34
C TYR A 241 -8.99 -59.55 18.30
#